data_AF-A0A965Y3A6-F1
#
_entry.id   AF-A0A965Y3A6-F1
#
_cell.length_a   1.000
_cell.length_b   1.000
_cell.length_c   1.000
_cell.angle_alpha   90.00
_cell.angle_beta   90.00
_cell.angle_gamma   90.00
#
_symmetry.space_group_name_H-M   'P 1'
#
loop_
_entity.id
_entity.type
_entity.pdbx_description
1 polymer ?
#
loop_
_entity_poly.entity_id
_entity_poly.type
_entity_poly.pdbx_seq_one_letter_code
_entity_poly.pdbx_strand_id
1 'polypeptide(L)'
;MVTRVPPEPFRIKMVEPVHVPDVRERENALETGHFNMFGLKSADVYIDLLTDSGTGAMSKQQWAAIMMGDEAYAGADSFYSLKKAVKDVLGFDYTIPVHQGRAAENVVFGSLVKEGDVIPFNMPFDTTRGHIFNAKASSVDCVIDEA
;
A
#
# COMPACT_ATOMS: atom_id res chain seq x y z
N MET A 1 18.37 -21.63 -18.60
CA MET A 1 17.07 -21.79 -19.31
C MET A 1 16.26 -20.54 -19.02
N VAL A 2 15.80 -19.82 -20.03
CA VAL A 2 14.90 -18.66 -19.81
C VAL A 2 13.54 -19.21 -19.44
N THR A 3 13.08 -18.95 -18.22
CA THR A 3 11.75 -19.33 -17.74
C THR A 3 10.70 -18.66 -18.64
N ARG A 4 9.76 -19.42 -19.20
CA ARG A 4 8.64 -18.84 -19.97
C ARG A 4 7.79 -17.98 -19.05
N VAL A 5 7.51 -16.74 -19.45
CA VAL A 5 6.54 -15.87 -18.78
C VAL A 5 5.13 -16.42 -19.08
N PRO A 6 4.35 -16.84 -18.08
CA PRO A 6 2.99 -17.31 -18.31
C PRO A 6 2.07 -16.16 -18.72
N PRO A 7 1.00 -16.42 -19.50
CA PRO A 7 0.00 -15.40 -19.77
C PRO A 7 -0.74 -15.00 -18.49
N GLU A 8 -1.36 -13.82 -18.51
CA GLU A 8 -2.14 -13.32 -17.38
C GLU A 8 -3.29 -14.28 -17.03
N PRO A 9 -3.42 -14.70 -15.76
CA PRO A 9 -4.50 -15.60 -15.32
C PRO A 9 -5.83 -14.86 -15.09
N PHE A 10 -6.07 -13.80 -15.87
CA PHE A 10 -7.28 -12.98 -15.83
C PHE A 10 -7.56 -12.39 -17.22
N ARG A 11 -8.73 -11.78 -17.38
CA ARG A 11 -9.08 -11.02 -18.58
C ARG A 11 -9.52 -9.60 -18.19
N ILE A 12 -9.24 -8.65 -19.06
CA ILE A 12 -9.62 -7.25 -18.87
C ILE A 12 -11.15 -7.14 -18.83
N LYS A 13 -11.67 -6.48 -17.78
CA LYS A 13 -13.11 -6.24 -17.59
C LYS A 13 -13.50 -4.77 -17.81
N MET A 14 -12.59 -3.86 -17.45
CA MET A 14 -12.73 -2.41 -17.53
C MET A 14 -11.36 -1.84 -17.89
N VAL A 15 -11.32 -0.69 -18.56
CA VAL A 15 -10.09 0.04 -18.90
C VAL A 15 -10.20 1.47 -18.41
N GLU A 16 -9.06 2.04 -18.03
CA GLU A 16 -8.89 3.48 -17.82
C GLU A 16 -8.15 4.05 -19.04
N PRO A 17 -8.75 4.99 -19.79
CA PRO A 17 -8.06 5.64 -20.91
C PRO A 17 -6.84 6.42 -20.42
N VAL A 18 -5.71 6.29 -21.13
CA VAL A 18 -4.47 7.02 -20.85
C VAL A 18 -4.04 7.86 -22.06
N HIS A 19 -3.36 8.97 -21.79
CA HIS A 19 -2.69 9.79 -22.82
C HIS A 19 -1.26 9.30 -23.01
N VAL A 20 -0.78 9.32 -24.25
CA VAL A 20 0.64 9.05 -24.56
C VAL A 20 1.27 10.39 -24.89
N PRO A 21 1.95 11.05 -23.93
CA PRO A 21 2.50 12.36 -24.17
C PRO A 21 3.67 12.30 -25.14
N ASP A 22 3.75 13.30 -26.01
CA ASP A 22 4.90 13.45 -26.91
C ASP A 22 6.16 13.90 -26.15
N VAL A 23 7.28 14.02 -26.87
CA VAL A 23 8.56 14.41 -26.26
C VAL A 23 8.47 15.78 -25.59
N ARG A 24 7.85 16.77 -26.26
CA ARG A 24 7.76 18.15 -25.76
C ARG A 24 6.83 18.25 -24.57
N GLU A 25 5.72 17.54 -24.60
CA GLU A 25 4.80 17.45 -23.45
C GLU A 25 5.52 16.90 -22.21
N ARG A 26 6.33 15.84 -22.38
CA ARG A 26 7.13 15.29 -21.28
C ARG A 26 8.21 16.24 -20.80
N GLU A 27 8.94 16.90 -21.69
CA GLU A 27 9.97 17.90 -21.33
C GLU A 27 9.35 19.04 -20.51
N ASN A 28 8.24 19.61 -20.97
CA ASN A 28 7.53 20.67 -20.26
C ASN A 28 7.00 20.19 -18.89
N ALA A 29 6.48 18.97 -18.82
CA ALA A 29 5.99 18.38 -17.57
C ALA A 29 7.13 18.19 -16.55
N LEU A 30 8.30 17.72 -17.00
CA LEU A 30 9.49 17.57 -16.17
C LEU A 30 10.00 18.92 -15.66
N GLU A 31 10.07 19.94 -16.52
CA GLU A 31 10.47 21.30 -16.11
C GLU A 31 9.48 21.88 -15.09
N THR A 32 8.17 21.74 -15.36
CA THR A 32 7.10 22.22 -14.46
C THR A 32 7.11 21.48 -13.12
N GLY A 33 7.37 20.16 -13.15
CA GLY A 33 7.54 19.33 -11.96
C GLY A 33 8.89 19.50 -11.27
N HIS A 34 9.72 20.45 -11.69
CA HIS A 34 11.05 20.73 -11.15
C HIS A 34 11.97 19.50 -11.15
N PHE A 35 11.86 18.67 -12.19
CA PHE A 35 12.58 17.41 -12.35
C PHE A 35 12.38 16.42 -11.19
N ASN A 36 11.28 16.56 -10.45
CA ASN A 36 10.84 15.64 -9.40
C ASN A 36 9.62 14.86 -9.89
N MET A 37 9.71 13.53 -9.89
CA MET A 37 8.60 12.67 -10.31
C MET A 37 7.34 12.84 -9.47
N PHE A 38 7.47 13.18 -8.18
CA PHE A 38 6.33 13.52 -7.32
C PHE A 38 5.66 14.86 -7.70
N GLY A 39 6.32 15.69 -8.50
CA GLY A 39 5.80 16.94 -9.02
C GLY A 39 5.01 16.79 -10.32
N LEU A 40 5.00 15.61 -10.94
CA LEU A 40 4.26 15.35 -12.17
C LEU A 40 2.76 15.18 -11.88
N LYS A 41 1.93 15.59 -12.85
CA LYS A 41 0.50 15.25 -12.84
C LYS A 41 0.32 13.86 -13.46
N SER A 42 -0.64 13.10 -12.97
CA SER A 42 -0.94 11.77 -13.53
C SER A 42 -1.30 11.81 -15.02
N ALA A 43 -1.97 12.87 -15.48
CA ALA A 43 -2.32 13.04 -16.89
C ALA A 43 -1.10 13.18 -17.83
N ASP A 44 0.06 13.54 -17.29
CA ASP A 44 1.32 13.68 -18.03
C ASP A 44 2.15 12.38 -18.01
N VAL A 45 1.63 11.30 -17.41
CA VAL A 45 2.30 10.02 -17.22
C VAL A 45 1.56 8.92 -17.99
N TYR A 46 2.26 8.25 -18.92
CA TYR A 46 1.68 7.14 -19.68
C TYR A 46 1.62 5.83 -18.89
N ILE A 47 2.73 5.47 -18.25
CA ILE A 47 2.84 4.28 -17.40
C ILE A 47 3.38 4.74 -16.05
N ASP A 48 2.53 4.70 -15.02
CA ASP A 48 2.90 5.09 -13.68
C ASP A 48 3.42 3.87 -12.90
N LEU A 49 4.71 3.91 -12.56
CA LEU A 49 5.41 2.88 -11.79
C LEU A 49 5.94 3.46 -10.47
N LEU A 50 5.40 4.59 -10.01
CA LEU A 50 5.89 5.28 -8.80
C LEU A 50 5.70 4.42 -7.55
N THR A 51 4.58 3.70 -7.46
CA THR A 51 4.26 2.84 -6.32
C THR A 51 3.24 1.77 -6.69
N ASP A 52 3.29 0.64 -6.00
CA ASP A 52 2.27 -0.40 -5.97
C ASP A 52 1.19 -0.17 -4.88
N SER A 53 1.36 0.87 -4.05
CA SER A 53 0.47 1.19 -2.93
C SER A 53 -0.83 1.85 -3.42
N GLY A 54 -1.91 1.06 -3.47
CA GLY A 54 -3.26 1.57 -3.78
C GLY A 54 -3.54 1.76 -5.28
N THR A 55 -2.62 1.34 -6.14
CA THR A 55 -2.70 1.46 -7.62
C THR A 55 -3.15 0.15 -8.29
N GLY A 56 -3.60 -0.84 -7.51
CA GLY A 56 -4.05 -2.13 -8.03
C GLY A 56 -5.42 -2.08 -8.71
N ALA A 57 -5.59 -2.86 -9.79
CA ALA A 57 -6.88 -3.02 -10.46
C ALA A 57 -7.78 -4.02 -9.72
N MET A 58 -8.95 -3.58 -9.28
CA MET A 58 -9.92 -4.45 -8.60
C MET A 58 -10.67 -5.37 -9.58
N SER A 59 -10.95 -6.59 -9.12
CA SER A 59 -11.80 -7.56 -9.82
C SER A 59 -13.27 -7.13 -9.87
N LYS A 60 -14.06 -7.75 -10.76
CA LYS A 60 -15.51 -7.53 -10.84
C LYS A 60 -16.23 -7.86 -9.52
N GLN A 61 -15.72 -8.80 -8.73
CA GLN A 61 -16.29 -9.18 -7.43
C GLN A 61 -16.05 -8.10 -6.38
N GLN A 62 -14.86 -7.48 -6.37
CA GLN A 62 -14.58 -6.35 -5.48
C GLN A 62 -15.45 -5.15 -5.82
N TRP A 63 -15.61 -4.81 -7.11
CA TRP A 63 -16.55 -3.77 -7.54
C TRP A 63 -18.00 -4.06 -7.12
N ALA A 64 -18.45 -5.31 -7.22
CA ALA A 64 -19.77 -5.70 -6.73
C ALA A 64 -19.90 -5.55 -5.21
N ALA A 65 -18.86 -5.90 -4.45
CA ALA A 65 -18.84 -5.75 -3.00
C ALA A 65 -18.92 -4.28 -2.56
N ILE A 66 -18.27 -3.36 -3.30
CA ILE A 66 -18.38 -1.91 -3.04
C ILE A 66 -19.84 -1.45 -3.15
N MET A 67 -20.61 -1.96 -4.12
CA MET A 67 -22.03 -1.61 -4.27
C MET A 67 -22.93 -2.18 -3.17
N MET A 68 -22.41 -3.11 -2.35
CA MET A 68 -23.11 -3.76 -1.24
C MET A 68 -22.62 -3.24 0.12
N GLY A 69 -21.95 -2.08 0.16
CA GLY A 69 -21.43 -1.49 1.39
C GLY A 69 -22.51 -1.26 2.44
N ASP A 70 -22.25 -1.77 3.65
CA ASP A 70 -23.00 -1.41 4.85
C ASP A 70 -22.26 -0.25 5.55
N GLU A 71 -22.85 0.94 5.48
CA GLU A 71 -22.29 2.20 5.97
C GLU A 71 -22.74 2.51 7.42
N ALA A 72 -23.19 1.50 8.16
CA ALA A 72 -23.53 1.65 9.57
C ALA A 72 -22.29 2.07 10.40
N TYR A 73 -22.49 3.01 11.31
CA TYR A 73 -21.42 3.53 12.18
C TYR A 73 -20.83 2.47 13.12
N ALA A 74 -21.64 1.48 13.53
CA ALA A 74 -21.21 0.38 14.38
C ALA A 74 -21.93 -0.90 13.99
N GLY A 75 -21.18 -2.01 13.97
CA GLY A 75 -21.74 -3.34 13.67
C GLY A 75 -21.99 -3.60 12.19
N ALA A 76 -21.30 -2.91 11.28
CA ALA A 76 -21.45 -3.12 9.85
C ALA A 76 -21.07 -4.55 9.41
N ASP A 77 -21.85 -5.14 8.52
CA ASP A 77 -21.62 -6.50 7.99
C ASP A 77 -20.27 -6.63 7.25
N SER A 78 -19.82 -5.53 6.64
CA SER A 78 -18.53 -5.43 5.96
C SER A 78 -17.35 -5.67 6.91
N PHE A 79 -17.43 -5.17 8.16
CA PHE A 79 -16.41 -5.40 9.18
C PHE A 79 -16.35 -6.88 9.59
N TYR A 80 -17.49 -7.53 9.82
CA TYR A 80 -17.51 -8.95 10.19
C TYR A 80 -16.96 -9.84 9.06
N SER A 81 -17.25 -9.47 7.81
CA SER A 81 -16.67 -10.13 6.63
C SER A 81 -15.15 -9.98 6.58
N LEU A 82 -14.62 -8.77 6.82
CA LEU A 82 -13.18 -8.53 6.92
C LEU A 82 -12.54 -9.33 8.05
N LYS A 83 -13.12 -9.29 9.26
CA LYS A 83 -12.62 -10.03 10.43
C LYS A 83 -12.55 -11.53 10.14
N LYS A 84 -13.59 -12.10 9.52
CA LYS A 84 -13.61 -13.51 9.10
C LYS A 84 -12.48 -13.80 8.10
N ALA A 85 -12.30 -12.97 7.09
CA ALA A 85 -11.23 -13.16 6.10
C ALA A 85 -9.82 -13.09 6.73
N VAL A 86 -9.59 -12.16 7.67
CA VAL A 86 -8.34 -12.08 8.43
C VAL A 86 -8.10 -13.37 9.23
N LYS A 87 -9.12 -13.91 9.90
CA LYS A 87 -9.01 -15.18 10.61
C LYS A 87 -8.72 -16.35 9.66
N ASP A 88 -9.42 -16.43 8.53
CA ASP A 88 -9.30 -17.52 7.57
C ASP A 88 -7.93 -17.53 6.88
N VAL A 89 -7.37 -16.35 6.54
CA VAL A 89 -6.12 -16.22 5.78
C VAL A 89 -4.90 -16.14 6.70
N LEU A 90 -4.97 -15.37 7.79
CA LEU A 90 -3.83 -15.07 8.66
C LEU A 90 -3.90 -15.78 10.02
N GLY A 91 -5.06 -16.30 10.42
CA GLY A 91 -5.22 -17.05 11.67
C GLY A 91 -5.50 -16.21 12.93
N PHE A 92 -5.55 -14.87 12.84
CA PHE A 92 -5.74 -14.00 14.00
C PHE A 92 -7.21 -13.87 14.44
N ASP A 93 -7.48 -13.99 15.75
CA ASP A 93 -8.83 -13.89 16.32
C ASP A 93 -9.36 -12.45 16.46
N TYR A 94 -8.44 -11.50 16.56
CA TYR A 94 -8.74 -10.09 16.76
C TYR A 94 -8.32 -9.26 15.54
N THR A 95 -9.15 -8.30 15.17
CA THR A 95 -8.94 -7.42 14.01
C THR A 95 -9.39 -6.02 14.37
N ILE A 96 -8.50 -5.05 14.14
CA ILE A 96 -8.80 -3.62 14.24
C ILE A 96 -8.59 -3.03 12.84
N PRO A 97 -9.65 -2.62 12.13
CA PRO A 97 -9.49 -2.01 10.82
C PRO A 97 -8.91 -0.61 10.97
N VAL A 98 -8.03 -0.25 10.05
CA VAL A 98 -7.47 1.10 9.91
C VAL A 98 -7.53 1.49 8.44
N HIS A 99 -7.37 2.78 8.13
CA HIS A 99 -7.45 3.25 6.76
C HIS A 99 -6.29 2.76 5.88
N GLN A 100 -5.09 2.52 6.44
CA GLN A 100 -3.93 1.93 5.74
C GLN A 100 -2.82 1.50 6.71
N GLY A 101 -1.73 0.91 6.19
CA GLY A 101 -0.62 0.34 6.96
C GLY A 101 -0.05 1.26 8.05
N ARG A 102 0.34 2.49 7.73
CA ARG A 102 0.94 3.42 8.71
C ARG A 102 0.05 3.75 9.91
N ALA A 103 -1.27 3.66 9.75
CA ALA A 103 -2.18 3.86 10.87
C ALA A 103 -2.19 2.65 11.83
N ALA A 104 -2.06 1.43 11.30
CA ALA A 104 -1.86 0.25 12.12
C ALA A 104 -0.51 0.34 12.85
N GLU A 105 0.55 0.78 12.17
CA GLU A 105 1.86 1.04 12.79
C GLU A 105 1.73 2.01 13.96
N ASN A 106 1.03 3.13 13.77
CA ASN A 106 0.82 4.11 14.84
C ASN A 106 0.10 3.51 16.06
N VAL A 107 -0.94 2.71 15.85
CA VAL A 107 -1.67 2.04 16.94
C VAL A 107 -0.75 1.06 17.66
N VAL A 108 0.00 0.24 16.93
CA VAL A 108 0.88 -0.79 17.51
C VAL A 108 2.03 -0.15 18.28
N PHE A 109 2.80 0.73 17.65
CA PHE A 109 3.96 1.36 18.29
C PHE A 109 3.52 2.29 19.43
N GLY A 110 2.45 3.06 19.25
CA GLY A 110 1.92 3.92 20.31
C GLY A 110 1.35 3.17 21.52
N SER A 111 0.98 1.90 21.35
CA SER A 111 0.46 1.08 22.46
C SER A 111 1.53 0.22 23.14
N LEU A 112 2.54 -0.23 22.39
CA LEU A 112 3.48 -1.26 22.87
C LEU A 112 4.88 -0.72 23.17
N VAL A 113 5.33 0.31 22.45
CA VAL A 113 6.71 0.81 22.53
C VAL A 113 6.84 1.88 23.60
N LYS A 114 7.97 1.84 24.31
CA LYS A 114 8.36 2.83 25.33
C LYS A 114 9.62 3.56 24.90
N GLU A 115 9.79 4.75 25.47
CA GLU A 115 11.00 5.54 25.31
C GLU A 115 12.24 4.73 25.72
N GLY A 116 13.24 4.68 24.85
CA GLY A 116 14.47 3.91 25.04
C GLY A 116 14.41 2.45 24.60
N ASP A 117 13.27 1.94 24.14
CA ASP A 117 13.20 0.58 23.60
C ASP A 117 14.10 0.41 22.36
N VAL A 118 14.61 -0.80 22.18
CA VAL A 118 15.42 -1.21 21.03
C VAL A 118 14.72 -2.37 20.33
N ILE A 119 14.23 -2.13 19.11
CA ILE A 119 13.35 -3.06 18.39
C ILE A 119 14.10 -3.72 17.22
N PRO A 120 14.25 -5.05 17.19
CA PRO A 120 14.90 -5.74 16.09
C PRO A 120 14.00 -5.76 14.84
N PHE A 121 14.58 -5.47 13.68
CA PHE A 121 13.93 -5.53 12.37
C PHE A 121 14.86 -6.13 11.33
N ASN A 122 14.31 -6.79 10.31
CA ASN A 122 15.03 -7.22 9.11
C ASN A 122 14.93 -6.12 8.03
N MET A 123 15.49 -4.94 8.29
CA MET A 123 15.25 -3.67 7.59
C MET A 123 13.84 -3.06 7.82
N PRO A 124 13.69 -2.03 8.67
CA PRO A 124 12.41 -1.36 8.85
C PRO A 124 12.08 -0.44 7.67
N PHE A 125 10.81 -0.43 7.24
CA PHE A 125 10.30 0.49 6.22
C PHE A 125 10.22 1.94 6.73
N ASP A 126 10.13 2.91 5.81
CA ASP A 126 10.24 4.35 6.11
C ASP A 126 9.26 4.82 7.18
N THR A 127 7.96 4.51 7.04
CA THR A 127 6.94 4.92 8.02
C THR A 127 7.08 4.15 9.33
N THR A 128 7.45 2.88 9.27
CA THR A 128 7.75 2.05 10.44
C THR A 128 8.84 2.70 11.29
N ARG A 129 9.98 3.04 10.67
CA ARG A 129 11.09 3.73 11.34
C ARG A 129 10.65 5.09 11.89
N GLY A 130 9.83 5.83 11.15
CA GLY A 130 9.25 7.09 11.62
C GLY A 130 8.43 6.94 12.90
N HIS A 131 7.57 5.92 12.99
CA HIS A 131 6.79 5.67 14.20
C HIS A 131 7.65 5.24 15.41
N ILE A 132 8.66 4.41 15.18
CA ILE A 132 9.63 4.01 16.23
C ILE A 132 10.36 5.25 16.77
N PHE A 133 10.84 6.11 15.87
CA PHE A 133 11.51 7.35 16.24
C PHE A 133 10.58 8.29 17.03
N ASN A 134 9.32 8.42 16.61
CA ASN A 134 8.32 9.24 17.33
C ASN A 134 8.04 8.71 18.74
N ALA A 135 8.13 7.39 18.95
CA ALA A 135 8.05 6.77 20.27
C ALA A 135 9.35 6.94 21.10
N LYS A 136 10.35 7.65 20.57
CA LYS A 136 11.71 7.80 21.14
C LYS A 136 12.38 6.45 21.42
N ALA A 137 12.09 5.48 20.57
CA ALA A 137 12.76 4.20 20.54
C ALA A 137 13.77 4.15 19.39
N SER A 138 14.53 3.07 19.32
CA SER A 138 15.47 2.80 18.24
C SER A 138 15.20 1.44 17.61
N SER A 139 15.56 1.30 16.33
CA SER A 139 15.51 0.02 15.62
C SER A 139 16.92 -0.50 15.39
N VAL A 140 17.13 -1.81 15.53
CA VAL A 140 18.38 -2.49 15.12
C VAL A 140 18.09 -3.33 13.89
N ASP A 141 18.92 -3.17 12.87
CA ASP A 141 18.84 -3.98 11.66
C ASP A 141 19.52 -5.33 11.90
N CYS A 142 18.75 -6.40 11.76
CA CYS A 142 19.14 -7.79 11.97
C CYS A 142 19.08 -8.58 10.65
N VAL A 143 19.21 -7.89 9.52
CA VAL A 143 19.33 -8.50 8.20
C VAL A 143 20.65 -9.27 8.06
N ILE A 144 20.64 -10.34 7.27
CA ILE A 144 21.82 -11.15 6.95
C ILE A 144 22.60 -10.53 5.78
N ASP A 145 23.88 -10.87 5.66
CA ASP A 145 24.77 -10.32 4.62
C ASP A 145 24.33 -10.69 3.19
N GLU A 146 23.62 -11.81 3.01
CA GLU A 146 23.16 -12.29 1.70
C GLU A 146 21.86 -11.63 1.19
N ALA A 147 21.22 -10.80 2.01
CA ALA A 147 19.92 -10.18 1.68
C ALA A 147 20.02 -9.04 0.65
#